data_AF-A0A956R355-F1
#
_entry.id   AF-A0A956R355-F1
#
_cell.length_a   1.000
_cell.length_b   1.000
_cell.length_c   1.000
_cell.angle_alpha   90.00
_cell.angle_beta   90.00
_cell.angle_gamma   90.00
#
_symmetry.space_group_name_H-M   'P 1'
#
loop_
_entity.id
_entity.type
_entity.pdbx_description
1 polymer ?
#
loop_
_entity_poly.entity_id
_entity_poly.type
_entity_poly.pdbx_seq_one_letter_code
_entity_poly.pdbx_strand_id
1 'polypeptide(L)' 'MDPSVRKLTLLQLVGGPAVLASYAWCLSVWPEASARMWGGVPEALRPLYTGWMFVAATGYLIYSYVFTFRVDLGTLR' A
#
# COMPACT_ATOMS: atom_id res chain seq x y z
N MET A 1 -5.43 -6.41 -23.78
CA MET A 1 -4.67 -5.79 -22.68
C MET A 1 -3.27 -6.36 -22.73
N ASP A 2 -2.23 -5.52 -22.75
CA ASP A 2 -0.83 -5.97 -22.79
C ASP A 2 -0.54 -6.96 -21.64
N PRO A 3 0.22 -8.04 -21.87
CA PRO A 3 0.56 -9.01 -20.82
C PRO A 3 1.16 -8.39 -19.56
N SER A 4 1.92 -7.30 -19.70
CA SER A 4 2.59 -6.55 -18.63
C SER A 4 1.57 -5.76 -17.82
N VAL A 5 0.64 -5.07 -18.49
CA VAL A 5 -0.49 -4.36 -17.84
C VAL A 5 -1.33 -5.35 -17.02
N ARG A 6 -1.64 -6.53 -17.58
CA ARG A 6 -2.38 -7.58 -16.86
C ARG A 6 -1.67 -8.04 -15.58
N LYS A 7 -0.36 -8.26 -15.64
CA LYS A 7 0.43 -8.67 -14.47
C LYS A 7 0.45 -7.59 -13.38
N LEU A 8 0.66 -6.33 -13.76
CA LEU A 8 0.65 -5.20 -12.82
C LEU A 8 -0.72 -5.00 -12.18
N THR A 9 -1.80 -5.10 -12.97
CA THR A 9 -3.16 -5.02 -12.42
C THR A 9 -3.42 -6.14 -11.42
N LEU A 10 -3.04 -7.39 -11.72
CA LEU A 10 -3.18 -8.51 -10.79
C LEU A 10 -2.35 -8.31 -9.51
N LEU A 11 -1.13 -7.81 -9.63
CA LEU A 11 -0.27 -7.50 -8.48
C LEU A 11 -0.95 -6.48 -7.55
N GLN A 12 -1.54 -5.43 -8.11
CA GLN A 12 -2.20 -4.40 -7.30
C GLN A 12 -3.51 -4.88 -6.68
N LEU A 13 -4.31 -5.66 -7.42
CA LEU A 13 -5.61 -6.13 -6.94
C LEU A 13 -5.52 -7.33 -5.99
N VAL A 14 -4.46 -8.13 -6.07
CA VAL A 14 -4.29 -9.31 -5.22
C VAL A 14 -3.16 -9.11 -4.22
N GLY A 15 -1.98 -8.72 -4.70
CA GLY A 15 -0.80 -8.53 -3.87
C GLY A 15 -0.97 -7.41 -2.84
N GLY A 16 -1.49 -6.26 -3.26
CA GLY A 16 -1.77 -5.13 -2.37
C GLY A 16 -2.70 -5.52 -1.21
N PRO A 17 -3.92 -6.00 -1.48
CA PRO A 17 -4.84 -6.45 -0.44
C PRO A 17 -4.32 -7.61 0.40
N ALA A 18 -3.56 -8.55 -0.18
CA ALA A 18 -2.96 -9.65 0.59
C ALA A 18 -1.99 -9.13 1.66
N VAL A 19 -1.19 -8.10 1.34
CA VAL A 19 -0.32 -7.45 2.32
C VAL A 19 -1.14 -6.73 3.39
N LEU A 20 -2.17 -5.96 3.02
CA LEU A 20 -3.02 -5.29 4.01
C LEU A 20 -3.75 -6.27 4.92
N ALA A 21 -4.23 -7.38 4.37
CA ALA A 21 -4.87 -8.45 5.12
C ALA A 21 -3.91 -9.13 6.10
N SER A 22 -2.64 -9.34 5.73
CA SER A 22 -1.65 -9.91 6.66
C SER A 22 -1.34 -8.97 7.83
N TYR A 23 -1.31 -7.66 7.59
CA TYR A 23 -1.19 -6.66 8.65
C TYR A 23 -2.42 -6.67 9.57
N ALA A 24 -3.63 -6.65 9.01
CA ALA A 24 -4.87 -6.68 9.78
C ALA A 24 -4.97 -7.96 10.64
N TRP A 25 -4.59 -9.10 10.07
CA TRP A 25 -4.52 -10.38 10.78
C TRP A 25 -3.50 -10.35 11.92
N CYS A 26 -2.29 -9.83 11.68
CA CYS A 26 -1.27 -9.74 12.71
C CYS A 26 -1.75 -8.87 13.89
N LEU A 27 -2.37 -7.72 13.59
CA LEU A 27 -2.86 -6.79 14.62
C LEU A 27 -4.09 -7.31 15.36
N SER A 28 -4.90 -8.19 14.76
CA SER A 28 -6.03 -8.83 15.45
C SER A 28 -5.59 -9.95 16.39
N VAL A 29 -4.54 -10.70 16.02
CA VAL A 29 -3.98 -11.78 16.84
C VAL A 29 -3.10 -11.22 17.98
N TRP A 30 -2.36 -10.13 17.74
CA TRP A 30 -1.47 -9.51 18.72
C TRP A 30 -1.76 -8.01 18.90
N PRO A 31 -2.79 -7.64 19.68
CA PRO A 31 -3.18 -6.24 19.87
C PRO A 31 -2.05 -5.39 20.47
N GLU A 32 -1.26 -5.93 21.40
CA GLU A 32 -0.11 -5.22 21.97
C GLU A 32 1.03 -4.97 20.96
N ALA A 33 1.08 -5.70 19.84
CA ALA A 33 2.09 -5.47 18.81
C ALA A 33 1.92 -4.08 18.18
N SER A 34 0.68 -3.61 18.01
CA SER A 34 0.38 -2.28 17.46
C SER A 34 1.14 -1.17 18.19
N ALA A 35 1.05 -1.13 19.51
CA ALA A 35 1.73 -0.11 20.32
C ALA A 35 3.26 -0.24 20.28
N ARG A 36 3.79 -1.48 20.24
CA ARG A 36 5.24 -1.74 20.17
C ARG A 36 5.83 -1.38 18.80
N MET A 37 5.08 -1.56 17.72
CA MET A 37 5.53 -1.27 16.35
C MET A 37 5.78 0.22 16.09
N TRP A 38 5.21 1.11 16.89
CA TRP A 38 5.49 2.55 16.83
C TRP A 38 6.89 2.92 17.35
N GLY A 39 7.65 2.00 17.96
CA GLY A 39 9.07 2.22 18.28
C GLY A 39 9.35 3.41 19.21
N GLY A 40 8.38 3.81 20.03
CA GLY A 40 8.50 4.96 20.95
C GLY A 40 7.93 6.29 20.41
N VAL A 41 7.29 6.30 19.23
CA VAL A 41 6.59 7.51 18.74
C VAL A 41 5.49 7.92 19.75
N PRO A 42 5.51 9.18 20.23
CA PRO A 42 4.50 9.70 21.16
C PRO A 42 3.09 9.55 20.61
N GLU A 43 2.13 9.19 21.47
CA GLU A 43 0.73 8.96 21.08
C GLU A 43 0.10 10.17 20.38
N ALA A 44 0.46 11.38 20.81
CA ALA A 44 -0.02 12.62 20.21
C ALA A 44 0.39 12.79 18.73
N LEU A 45 1.49 12.18 18.28
CA LEU A 45 1.97 12.29 16.90
C LEU A 45 1.45 11.18 15.99
N ARG A 46 1.02 10.04 16.54
CA ARG A 46 0.57 8.88 15.75
C ARG A 46 -0.57 9.23 14.78
N PRO A 47 -1.61 10.00 15.15
CA PRO A 47 -2.68 10.38 14.22
C PRO A 47 -2.18 11.19 13.02
N LEU A 48 -1.19 12.06 13.22
CA LEU A 48 -0.59 12.86 12.15
C LEU A 48 0.14 11.96 11.15
N TYR A 49 0.96 11.02 11.64
CA TYR A 49 1.64 10.04 10.79
C TYR A 49 0.64 9.17 10.02
N THR A 50 -0.39 8.66 10.69
CA THR A 50 -1.44 7.87 10.06
C THR A 50 -2.16 8.66 8.97
N GLY A 51 -2.44 9.95 9.19
CA GLY A 51 -3.01 10.83 8.17
C GLY A 51 -2.11 10.91 6.93
N TRP A 52 -0.81 11.12 7.12
CA TRP A 52 0.16 11.15 6.01
C TRP A 52 0.31 9.81 5.31
N MET A 53 0.15 8.67 6.01
CA MET A 53 0.13 7.35 5.37
C MET A 53 -1.03 7.24 4.37
N PHE A 54 -2.21 7.77 4.69
CA PHE A 54 -3.33 7.78 3.74
C PHE A 54 -3.07 8.67 2.54
N VAL A 55 -2.50 9.86 2.73
CA VAL A 55 -2.11 10.75 1.62
C VAL A 55 -1.11 10.06 0.70
N ALA A 56 -0.09 9.42 1.27
CA ALA A 56 0.90 8.64 0.51
C ALA A 56 0.25 7.46 -0.24
N ALA A 57 -0.67 6.72 0.41
CA ALA A 57 -1.39 5.62 -0.21
C ALA A 57 -2.26 6.10 -1.38
N THR A 58 -2.95 7.23 -1.25
CA THR A 58 -3.71 7.85 -2.34
C THR A 58 -2.78 8.23 -3.50
N GLY A 59 -1.64 8.85 -3.21
CA GLY A 59 -0.62 9.17 -4.22
C GLY A 59 -0.12 7.93 -4.96
N TYR A 60 0.17 6.85 -4.22
CA TYR A 60 0.56 5.56 -4.79
C TYR A 60 -0.50 4.98 -5.73
N LEU A 61 -1.78 5.03 -5.35
CA LEU A 61 -2.88 4.51 -6.19
C LEU A 61 -3.03 5.32 -7.48
N ILE A 62 -2.95 6.65 -7.39
CA ILE A 62 -2.99 7.54 -8.56
C ILE A 62 -1.81 7.25 -9.49
N TYR A 63 -0.58 7.23 -8.95
CA TYR A 63 0.62 6.91 -9.71
C TYR A 63 0.50 5.55 -10.39
N SER A 64 0.08 4.54 -9.64
CA SER A 64 -0.07 3.17 -10.14
C SER A 64 -1.09 3.07 -11.27
N TYR A 65 -2.20 3.81 -11.20
CA TYR A 65 -3.18 3.88 -12.27
C TYR A 65 -2.57 4.49 -13.54
N VAL A 66 -1.91 5.65 -13.42
CA VAL A 66 -1.28 6.33 -14.56
C VAL A 66 -0.20 5.43 -15.17
N PHE A 67 0.69 4.87 -14.34
CA PHE A 67 1.77 4.00 -14.79
C PHE A 67 1.27 2.74 -15.48
N THR A 68 0.20 2.12 -14.96
CA THR A 68 -0.31 0.85 -15.49
C THR A 68 -1.15 1.03 -16.75
N PHE A 69 -1.92 2.12 -16.86
CA PHE A 69 -2.93 2.27 -17.93
C PHE A 69 -2.67 3.42 -18.91
N ARG A 70 -1.79 4.38 -18.57
CA ARG A 70 -1.52 5.55 -19.42
C ARG A 70 -0.10 5.59 -19.99
N VAL A 71 0.82 4.80 -19.46
CA VAL A 71 2.19 4.69 -19.98
C VAL A 71 2.28 3.51 -20.94
N ASP A 72 2.87 3.72 -22.11
CA ASP A 72 3.22 2.62 -23.02
C ASP A 72 4.44 1.87 -22.46
N LEU A 73 4.18 0.70 -21.88
CA LEU A 73 5.21 -0.15 -21.30
C LEU A 73 6.12 -0.79 -22.36
N GLY A 74 5.71 -0.80 -23.63
CA GLY A 74 6.52 -1.29 -24.74
C GLY A 74 7.72 -0.39 -25.05
N THR A 75 7.61 0.91 -24.74
CA THR A 75 8.67 1.90 -24.97
C THR A 75 9.73 1.95 -23.85
N LEU A 76 9.50 1.24 -22.74
CA LEU A 76 10.39 1.20 -21.57
C LEU A 76 11.36 0.00 -21.57
N ARG A 77 11.34 -0.83 -22.61
CA ARG A 77 12.24 -1.98 -22.81
C ARG A 77 13.42 -1.61 -23.70
#